data_AF-A0A2V5NVT2-F1
#
_entry.id   AF-A0A2V5NVT2-F1
#
_cell.length_a   1.000
_cell.length_b   1.000
_cell.length_c   1.000
_cell.angle_alpha   90.00
_cell.angle_beta   90.00
_cell.angle_gamma   90.00
#
_symmetry.space_group_name_H-M   'P 1'
#
loop_
_entity.id
_entity.type
_entity.pdbx_description
1 polymer ?
#
loop_
_entity_poly.entity_id
_entity_poly.type
_entity_poly.pdbx_seq_one_letter_code
_entity_poly.pdbx_strand_id
1 'polypeptide(L)'
;MPFEKFDLENLDKERRKAIAKSIRTISVEELKRLGGEMFRYADDPWRETFFRFIAENSGSTFHHALTSDGVNIIYCRDQDKGMWFLPGSGMGPLQANGRKIMKEMVTGAH
;
A
#
# COMPACT_ATOMS: atom_id res chain seq x y z
N MET A 1 -8.57 -18.16 2.83
CA MET A 1 -8.56 -17.46 4.13
C MET A 1 -9.39 -16.19 3.99
N PRO A 2 -10.23 -15.83 4.96
CA PRO A 2 -10.96 -14.57 4.90
C PRO A 2 -9.93 -13.45 5.04
N PHE A 3 -9.97 -12.48 4.13
CA PHE A 3 -9.15 -11.28 4.20
C PHE A 3 -9.36 -10.65 5.57
N GLU A 4 -8.32 -10.55 6.40
CA GLU A 4 -8.36 -9.62 7.53
C GLU A 4 -8.64 -8.25 6.93
N LYS A 5 -9.82 -7.71 7.21
CA LYS A 5 -10.19 -6.39 6.69
C LYS A 5 -9.36 -5.38 7.46
N PHE A 6 -8.28 -4.88 6.85
CA PHE A 6 -7.74 -3.61 7.31
C PHE A 6 -8.83 -2.56 7.09
N ASP A 7 -9.45 -2.16 8.18
CA ASP A 7 -10.60 -1.27 8.19
C ASP A 7 -10.12 0.16 7.94
N LEU A 8 -10.07 0.51 6.65
CA LEU A 8 -9.74 1.87 6.19
C LEU A 8 -10.91 2.83 6.41
N GLU A 9 -12.11 2.33 6.78
CA GLU A 9 -13.27 3.17 7.06
C GLU A 9 -13.04 4.02 8.31
N ASN A 10 -12.26 3.52 9.27
CA ASN A 10 -11.78 4.25 10.45
C ASN A 10 -10.27 4.49 10.45
N LEU A 11 -9.74 5.08 9.37
CA LEU A 11 -8.43 5.73 9.42
C LEU A 11 -8.50 6.91 10.41
N ASP A 12 -8.08 6.64 11.66
CA ASP A 12 -7.99 7.66 12.71
C ASP A 12 -7.14 8.86 12.23
N LYS A 13 -7.38 10.04 12.82
CA LYS A 13 -6.63 11.27 12.51
C LYS A 13 -5.12 11.04 12.60
N GLU A 14 -4.67 10.21 13.55
CA GLU A 14 -3.25 9.89 13.71
C GLU A 14 -2.69 9.11 12.52
N ARG A 15 -3.39 8.07 12.07
CA ARG A 15 -2.97 7.29 10.89
C ARG A 15 -2.95 8.17 9.63
N ARG A 16 -3.97 9.01 9.43
CA ARG A 16 -3.99 9.95 8.30
C ARG A 16 -2.82 10.92 8.33
N LYS A 17 -2.46 11.43 9.51
CA LYS A 17 -1.30 12.31 9.68
C LYS A 17 0.01 11.58 9.39
N ALA A 18 0.13 10.31 9.78
CA ALA A 18 1.30 9.48 9.47
C ALA A 18 1.42 9.21 7.96
N ILE A 19 0.31 8.88 7.28
CA ILE A 19 0.27 8.72 5.83
C ILE A 19 0.68 10.02 5.16
N ALA A 20 0.05 11.15 5.50
CA ALA A 20 0.37 12.44 4.89
C ALA A 20 1.85 12.86 5.07
N LYS A 21 2.49 12.46 6.17
CA LYS A 21 3.92 12.72 6.41
C LYS A 21 4.86 11.78 5.66
N SER A 22 4.42 10.56 5.38
CA SER A 22 5.26 9.50 4.80
C SER A 22 4.98 9.25 3.32
N ILE A 23 3.84 9.72 2.82
CA ILE A 23 3.40 9.47 1.45
C ILE A 23 4.39 10.08 0.47
N ARG A 24 4.96 9.22 -0.37
CA ARG A 24 5.90 9.61 -1.41
C ARG A 24 5.70 8.78 -2.65
N THR A 25 6.06 9.35 -3.80
CA THR A 25 6.20 8.56 -5.01
C THR A 25 7.34 7.56 -4.82
N ILE A 26 7.11 6.31 -5.23
CA ILE A 26 8.06 5.22 -5.12
C ILE A 26 8.24 4.57 -6.50
N SER A 27 9.47 4.24 -6.87
CA SER A 27 9.72 3.55 -8.14
C SER A 27 9.36 2.07 -8.06
N VAL A 28 9.12 1.45 -9.21
CA VAL A 28 8.88 0.00 -9.31
C VAL A 28 10.07 -0.80 -8.75
N GLU A 29 11.30 -0.32 -8.96
CA GLU A 29 12.51 -0.96 -8.46
C GLU A 29 12.61 -0.88 -6.94
N GLU A 30 12.32 0.30 -6.36
CA GLU A 30 12.28 0.48 -4.92
C GLU A 30 11.18 -0.38 -4.28
N LEU A 31 9.99 -0.46 -4.90
CA LEU A 31 8.91 -1.35 -4.46
C LEU A 31 9.32 -2.82 -4.48
N LYS A 32 10.01 -3.27 -5.54
CA LYS A 32 10.51 -4.65 -5.63
C LYS A 32 11.54 -4.94 -4.54
N ARG A 33 12.45 -3.99 -4.26
CA ARG A 33 13.41 -4.12 -3.16
C ARG A 33 12.71 -4.23 -1.81
N LEU A 34 11.76 -3.33 -1.55
CA LEU A 34 10.95 -3.35 -0.34
C LEU A 34 10.17 -4.68 -0.20
N GLY A 35 9.57 -5.17 -1.28
CA GLY A 35 8.98 -6.51 -1.35
C GLY A 35 9.95 -7.62 -1.00
N GLY A 36 11.18 -7.58 -1.52
CA GLY A 36 12.22 -8.58 -1.23
C GLY A 36 12.72 -8.54 0.22
N GLU A 37 12.80 -7.35 0.81
CA GLU A 37 13.19 -7.18 2.22
C GLU A 37 12.14 -7.68 3.19
N MET A 38 10.87 -7.53 2.83
CA MET A 38 9.71 -7.91 3.64
C MET A 38 9.37 -9.39 3.49
N PHE A 39 9.24 -9.87 2.25
CA PHE A 39 8.91 -11.26 1.95
C PHE A 39 10.18 -12.06 1.72
N ARG A 40 11.01 -12.22 2.75
CA ARG A 40 12.33 -12.87 2.62
C ARG A 40 12.24 -14.32 2.15
N TYR A 41 11.19 -15.01 2.58
CA TYR A 41 10.96 -16.41 2.24
C TYR A 41 10.12 -16.55 0.96
N ALA A 42 10.41 -17.59 0.18
CA ALA A 42 9.75 -17.82 -1.11
C ALA A 42 8.32 -18.37 -0.95
N ASP A 43 8.05 -19.01 0.19
CA ASP A 43 6.77 -19.59 0.59
C ASP A 43 5.84 -18.59 1.28
N ASP A 44 6.26 -17.32 1.41
CA ASP A 44 5.39 -16.29 1.95
C ASP A 44 4.16 -16.13 1.04
N PRO A 45 2.94 -16.37 1.58
CA PRO A 45 1.72 -16.44 0.77
C PRO A 45 1.39 -15.12 0.07
N TRP A 46 1.98 -14.02 0.53
CA TRP A 46 1.73 -12.66 0.08
C TRP A 46 2.75 -12.17 -0.94
N ARG A 47 3.89 -12.85 -1.05
CA ARG A 47 4.98 -12.51 -1.96
C ARG A 47 4.50 -12.44 -3.41
N GLU A 48 3.89 -13.53 -3.90
CA GLU A 48 3.42 -13.60 -5.29
C GLU A 48 2.39 -12.50 -5.58
N THR A 49 1.44 -12.29 -4.66
CA THR A 49 0.39 -11.28 -4.81
C THR A 49 0.97 -9.87 -4.89
N PHE A 50 1.95 -9.54 -4.06
CA PHE A 50 2.62 -8.25 -4.06
C PHE A 50 3.38 -7.99 -5.37
N PHE A 51 4.21 -8.95 -5.81
CA PHE A 51 4.98 -8.80 -7.04
C PHE A 51 4.09 -8.82 -8.28
N ARG A 52 3.02 -9.61 -8.30
CA ARG A 52 2.02 -9.61 -9.37
C ARG A 52 1.34 -8.26 -9.49
N PHE A 53 0.91 -7.67 -8.36
CA PHE A 53 0.32 -6.33 -8.35
C PHE A 53 1.24 -5.28 -8.96
N ILE A 54 2.54 -5.30 -8.61
CA ILE A 54 3.52 -4.37 -9.20
C ILE A 54 3.68 -4.62 -10.70
N ALA A 55 3.78 -5.87 -11.13
CA ALA A 55 3.97 -6.23 -12.54
C ALA A 55 2.77 -5.77 -13.41
N GLU A 56 1.55 -6.04 -12.96
CA GLU A 56 0.30 -5.64 -13.62
C GLU A 56 0.11 -4.12 -13.71
N ASN A 57 0.79 -3.35 -12.84
CA ASN A 57 0.68 -1.90 -12.77
C ASN A 57 2.03 -1.20 -13.08
N SER A 58 2.95 -1.88 -13.77
CA SER A 58 4.34 -1.43 -13.96
C SER A 58 4.52 -0.10 -14.71
N GLY A 59 3.52 0.31 -15.50
CA GLY A 59 3.49 1.61 -16.18
C GLY A 59 2.85 2.75 -15.39
N SER A 60 2.46 2.52 -14.14
CA SER A 60 1.72 3.48 -13.33
C SER A 60 2.58 4.13 -12.25
N THR A 61 2.14 5.31 -11.80
CA THR A 61 2.73 6.04 -10.69
C THR A 61 2.29 5.43 -9.38
N PHE A 62 3.25 4.85 -8.66
CA PHE A 62 3.02 4.31 -7.33
C PHE A 62 3.36 5.32 -6.24
N HIS A 63 2.52 5.32 -5.22
CA HIS A 63 2.73 6.04 -3.97
C HIS A 63 2.81 5.03 -2.84
N HIS A 64 3.84 5.18 -2.01
CA HIS A 64 4.01 4.41 -0.78
C HIS A 64 3.80 5.32 0.40
N ALA A 65 3.07 4.83 1.41
CA ALA A 65 2.92 5.48 2.70
C ALA A 65 2.97 4.46 3.83
N LEU A 66 3.29 4.94 5.03
CA LEU A 66 3.35 4.15 6.25
C LEU A 66 2.40 4.76 7.29
N THR A 67 1.52 3.94 7.85
CA THR A 67 0.65 4.34 8.95
C THR A 67 1.41 4.32 10.28
N SER A 68 0.84 4.95 11.31
CA SER A 68 1.45 5.00 12.66
C SER A 68 1.61 3.61 13.31
N ASP A 69 0.79 2.65 12.90
CA ASP A 69 0.80 1.26 13.37
C ASP A 69 1.62 0.31 12.46
N GLY A 70 2.41 0.86 11.52
CA GLY A 70 3.34 0.07 10.70
C GLY A 70 2.71 -0.59 9.47
N VAL A 71 1.46 -0.26 9.15
CA VAL A 71 0.80 -0.72 7.93
C VAL A 71 1.32 0.08 6.76
N ASN A 72 1.81 -0.61 5.75
CA ASN A 72 2.28 0.00 4.55
C ASN A 72 1.15 0.03 3.53
N ILE A 73 1.04 1.14 2.82
CA ILE A 73 0.02 1.36 1.80
C ILE A 73 0.73 1.63 0.48
N ILE A 74 0.41 0.83 -0.53
CA ILE A 74 0.80 1.06 -1.93
C ILE A 74 -0.44 1.50 -2.70
N TYR A 75 -0.39 2.69 -3.30
CA TYR A 75 -1.47 3.24 -4.11
C TYR A 75 -0.97 3.56 -5.52
N CYS A 76 -1.62 2.98 -6.51
CA CYS A 76 -1.43 3.24 -7.93
C CYS A 76 -2.46 4.28 -8.38
N ARG A 77 -2.00 5.51 -8.64
CA ARG A 77 -2.88 6.64 -8.95
C ARG A 77 -3.61 6.47 -10.29
N ASP A 78 -2.89 6.01 -11.31
CA ASP A 78 -3.39 5.98 -12.68
C ASP A 78 -4.51 4.96 -12.88
N GLN A 79 -4.47 3.85 -12.13
CA GLN A 79 -5.48 2.80 -12.21
C GLN A 79 -6.51 2.86 -11.07
N ASP A 80 -6.39 3.83 -10.16
CA ASP A 80 -7.13 3.89 -8.90
C ASP A 80 -7.19 2.52 -8.18
N LYS A 81 -6.02 1.91 -8.01
CA LYS A 81 -5.83 0.62 -7.33
C LYS A 81 -4.87 0.78 -6.18
N GLY A 82 -4.92 -0.13 -5.23
CA GLY A 82 -3.88 -0.19 -4.22
C GLY A 82 -4.01 -1.41 -3.34
N MET A 83 -3.02 -1.57 -2.49
CA MET A 83 -2.98 -2.62 -1.48
C MET A 83 -2.40 -2.05 -0.18
N TRP A 84 -2.84 -2.63 0.92
CA TRP A 84 -2.21 -2.46 2.21
C TRP A 84 -1.53 -3.76 2.60
N PHE A 85 -0.48 -3.67 3.39
CA PHE A 85 0.14 -4.83 4.00
C PHE A 85 0.75 -4.48 5.35
N LEU A 86 0.70 -5.44 6.27
CA LEU A 86 1.27 -5.39 7.61
C LEU A 86 2.15 -6.63 7.78
N PRO A 87 3.50 -6.48 7.85
CA PRO A 87 4.41 -7.62 7.98
C PRO A 87 4.03 -8.53 9.15
N GLY A 88 3.97 -9.84 8.90
CA GLY A 88 3.62 -10.84 9.92
C GLY A 88 2.14 -10.94 10.31
N SER A 89 1.27 -10.06 9.77
CA SER A 89 -0.18 -10.11 10.02
C SER A 89 -0.94 -10.41 8.73
N GLY A 90 -0.87 -9.55 7.72
CA GLY A 90 -1.63 -9.78 6.50
C GLY A 90 -1.50 -8.70 5.45
N MET A 91 -2.13 -8.92 4.30
CA MET A 91 -2.26 -7.94 3.24
C MET A 91 -3.63 -8.03 2.58
N GLY A 92 -3.98 -7.00 1.81
CA GLY A 92 -5.17 -7.03 1.00
C GLY A 92 -5.29 -5.84 0.07
N PRO A 93 -6.27 -5.86 -0.84
CA PRO A 93 -6.58 -4.71 -1.67
C PRO A 93 -7.04 -3.53 -0.81
N LEU A 94 -6.69 -2.32 -1.22
CA LEU A 94 -7.29 -1.11 -0.67
C LEU A 94 -8.77 -1.05 -1.05
N GLN A 95 -9.62 -0.89 -0.05
CA GLN A 95 -11.05 -0.69 -0.21
C GLN A 95 -11.35 0.70 -0.79
N ALA A 96 -12.56 0.90 -1.31
CA ALA A 96 -12.94 2.13 -2.02
C ALA A 96 -12.66 3.41 -1.22
N ASN A 97 -13.00 3.43 0.07
CA ASN A 97 -12.75 4.60 0.91
C ASN A 97 -11.25 4.88 1.12
N GLY A 98 -10.44 3.83 1.34
CA GLY A 98 -8.99 3.97 1.44
C GLY A 98 -8.36 4.50 0.15
N ARG A 99 -8.83 4.04 -1.01
CA ARG A 99 -8.40 4.58 -2.31
C ARG A 99 -8.76 6.05 -2.48
N LYS A 100 -9.98 6.45 -2.07
CA LYS A 100 -10.41 7.85 -2.07
C LYS A 100 -9.49 8.73 -1.22
N ILE A 101 -9.18 8.30 0.01
CA ILE A 101 -8.27 9.04 0.91
C ILE A 101 -6.87 9.16 0.29
N MET A 102 -6.32 8.07 -0.23
CA MET A 102 -5.00 8.10 -0.87
C MET A 102 -4.98 9.01 -2.10
N LYS A 103 -6.03 8.96 -2.93
CA LYS A 103 -6.21 9.85 -4.07
C LYS A 103 -6.20 11.30 -3.63
N GLU A 104 -7.00 11.66 -2.63
CA GLU A 104 -7.09 13.01 -2.06
C GLU A 104 -5.74 13.48 -1.53
N MET A 105 -5.01 12.64 -0.79
CA MET A 105 -3.68 12.96 -0.26
C MET A 105 -2.64 13.19 -1.35
N VAL A 106 -2.65 12.37 -2.39
CA VAL A 106 -1.72 12.50 -3.52
C VAL A 106 -2.06 13.71 -4.40
N THR A 107 -3.35 14.05 -4.55
CA THR A 107 -3.80 15.20 -5.35
C THR A 107 -3.72 16.52 -4.61
N GLY A 108 -3.89 16.50 -3.27
CA GLY A 108 -3.90 17.67 -2.41
C GLY A 108 -2.54 18.02 -1.81
N ALA A 109 -1.50 17.22 -2.07
CA ALA A 109 -0.11 17.57 -1.81
C ALA A 109 0.38 18.58 -2.87
N HIS A 110 -0.08 19.82 -2.76
CA HIS A 110 0.44 21.00 -3.46
C HIS A 110 0.71 22.10 -2.44
#